data_AF-D8MBI7-F1
#
_entry.id   AF-D8MBI7-F1
#
_cell.length_a   1.000
_cell.length_b   1.000
_cell.length_c   1.000
_cell.angle_alpha   90.00
_cell.angle_beta   90.00
_cell.angle_gamma   90.00
#
_symmetry.space_group_name_H-M   'P 1'
#
loop_
_entity.id
_entity.type
_entity.pdbx_description
1 polymer ?
#
loop_
_entity_poly.entity_id
_entity_poly.type
_entity_poly.pdbx_seq_one_letter_code
_entity_poly.pdbx_strand_id
1 'polypeptide(L)'
;MRKYAEENRGKEAKKKGLVILRAVYGEEAAVGIAECGVDNAECGSGAEKALDVTVALQFMVRESKLRLYAGSKKDYAGFCEVGEGAARKKLYVRYAFNGSVYELEVDDAEPVYLPAFRATRLGSEEVVE
;
A
#
# COMPACT_ATOMS: atom_id res chain seq x y z
N MET A 1 2.76 15.19 5.44
CA MET A 1 2.10 13.93 5.07
C MET A 1 2.05 12.93 6.23
N ARG A 2 3.19 12.53 6.82
CA ARG A 2 3.26 11.51 7.90
C ARG A 2 2.31 11.74 9.08
N LYS A 3 2.34 12.92 9.72
CA LYS A 3 1.47 13.26 10.86
C LYS A 3 -0.02 13.03 10.58
N TYR A 4 -0.49 13.48 9.42
CA TYR A 4 -1.89 13.31 9.03
C TYR A 4 -2.25 11.85 8.77
N ALA A 5 -1.33 11.07 8.18
CA ALA A 5 -1.54 9.64 7.94
C ALA A 5 -1.69 8.85 9.25
N GLU A 6 -0.89 9.17 10.28
CA GLU A 6 -1.03 8.58 11.62
C GLU A 6 -2.34 8.96 12.29
N GLU A 7 -2.74 10.24 12.22
CA GLU A 7 -4.03 10.69 12.75
C GLU A 7 -5.20 10.00 12.04
N ASN A 8 -5.11 9.84 10.71
CA ASN A 8 -6.10 9.13 9.92
C ASN A 8 -6.15 7.65 10.31
N ARG A 9 -4.99 7.00 10.45
CA ARG A 9 -4.86 5.62 10.91
C ARG A 9 -5.54 5.41 12.26
N GLY A 10 -5.29 6.28 13.24
CA GLY A 10 -5.92 6.20 14.55
C GLY A 10 -7.44 6.39 14.51
N LYS A 11 -7.94 7.30 13.67
CA LYS A 11 -9.39 7.50 13.47
C LYS A 11 -10.04 6.28 12.81
N GLU A 12 -9.41 5.73 11.78
CA GLU A 12 -9.90 4.55 11.07
C GLU A 12 -9.87 3.30 11.97
N ALA A 13 -8.80 3.07 12.73
CA ALA A 13 -8.68 1.94 13.65
C ALA A 13 -9.80 1.93 14.71
N LYS A 14 -10.11 3.09 15.31
CA LYS A 14 -11.17 3.21 16.33
C LYS A 14 -12.55 2.81 15.84
N LYS A 15 -12.84 3.01 14.56
CA LYS A 15 -14.12 2.65 13.95
C LYS A 15 -14.08 1.34 13.15
N LYS A 16 -12.99 0.55 13.29
CA LYS A 16 -12.74 -0.65 12.48
C LYS A 16 -12.84 -0.38 10.98
N GLY A 17 -12.40 0.81 10.58
CA GLY A 17 -12.37 1.29 9.20
C GLY A 17 -11.18 0.72 8.42
N LEU A 18 -10.79 1.42 7.36
CA LEU A 18 -9.69 0.97 6.50
C LEU A 18 -8.36 1.50 7.03
N VAL A 19 -7.49 0.58 7.45
CA VAL A 19 -6.14 0.88 7.92
C VAL A 19 -5.13 0.18 7.02
N ILE A 20 -4.22 0.95 6.42
CA ILE A 20 -3.12 0.39 5.64
C ILE A 20 -2.04 -0.06 6.63
N LEU A 21 -1.78 -1.38 6.63
CA LEU A 21 -0.76 -1.98 7.49
C LEU A 21 0.60 -1.95 6.79
N ARG A 22 0.62 -2.23 5.49
CA ARG A 22 1.82 -2.24 4.67
C ARG A 22 1.46 -2.01 3.21
N ALA A 23 2.23 -1.21 2.49
CA ALA A 23 2.10 -1.08 1.05
C ALA A 23 3.45 -0.83 0.39
N VAL A 24 3.73 -1.60 -0.66
CA VAL A 24 5.00 -1.56 -1.37
C VAL A 24 4.74 -1.49 -2.87
N TYR A 25 5.34 -0.52 -3.55
CA TYR A 25 5.25 -0.34 -4.99
C TYR A 25 6.63 -0.54 -5.62
N GLY A 26 6.75 -1.41 -6.61
CA GLY A 26 8.06 -1.85 -7.10
C GLY A 26 7.98 -2.71 -8.34
N GLU A 27 9.14 -3.11 -8.84
CA GLU A 27 9.24 -4.21 -9.80
C GLU A 27 8.64 -5.48 -9.19
N GLU A 28 7.91 -6.28 -9.97
CA GLU A 28 7.27 -7.53 -9.51
C GLU A 28 8.26 -8.43 -8.75
N ALA A 29 9.49 -8.55 -9.28
CA ALA A 29 10.54 -9.33 -8.65
C ALA A 29 10.95 -8.78 -7.27
N ALA A 30 10.87 -7.47 -7.04
CA ALA A 30 11.24 -6.85 -5.76
C ALA A 30 10.06 -6.79 -4.77
N VAL A 31 8.82 -6.65 -5.26
CA VAL A 31 7.61 -6.58 -4.43
C VAL A 31 7.39 -7.89 -3.66
N GLY A 32 7.64 -9.05 -4.28
CA GLY A 32 7.53 -10.35 -3.61
C GLY A 32 8.63 -10.62 -2.56
N ILE A 33 9.82 -10.02 -2.73
CA ILE A 33 10.96 -10.19 -1.81
C ILE A 33 10.88 -9.17 -0.66
N ALA A 34 10.20 -8.04 -0.89
CA ALA A 34 10.05 -6.97 0.08
C ALA A 34 9.38 -7.41 1.38
N GLU A 35 8.70 -8.57 1.45
CA GLU A 35 8.25 -9.14 2.74
C GLU A 35 9.38 -9.20 3.78
N CYS A 36 10.64 -9.37 3.35
CA CYS A 36 11.82 -9.52 4.21
C CYS A 36 12.60 -8.26 4.58
N GLY A 37 12.17 -7.05 4.19
CA GLY A 37 12.79 -5.81 4.67
C GLY A 37 13.07 -4.82 3.54
N VAL A 38 12.30 -3.74 3.53
CA VAL A 38 12.63 -2.53 2.78
C VAL A 38 12.61 -1.41 3.80
N ASP A 39 13.78 -1.14 4.38
CA ASP A 39 14.00 -0.05 5.31
C ASP A 39 13.95 1.28 4.52
N ASN A 40 12.88 2.07 4.73
CA ASN A 40 12.75 3.49 4.36
C ASN A 40 13.49 3.92 3.07
N ALA A 41 12.91 3.61 1.91
CA ALA A 41 13.32 4.19 0.64
C ALA A 41 12.79 5.64 0.54
N GLU A 42 13.60 6.63 0.91
CA GLU A 42 13.41 8.00 0.42
C GLU A 42 13.78 8.01 -1.07
N CYS A 43 12.89 8.47 -1.94
CA CYS A 43 13.13 8.48 -3.40
C CYS A 43 14.35 9.35 -3.73
N GLY A 44 15.54 8.74 -3.83
CA GLY A 44 16.81 9.48 -3.87
C GLY A 44 18.01 8.76 -4.52
N SER A 45 17.89 7.51 -4.95
CA SER A 45 18.91 6.87 -5.78
C SER A 45 18.29 5.78 -6.64
N GLY A 46 18.53 5.82 -7.96
CA GLY A 46 17.96 4.92 -8.96
C GLY A 46 18.39 3.44 -8.87
N ALA A 47 18.68 2.93 -7.67
CA ALA A 47 19.01 1.54 -7.38
C ALA A 47 17.88 0.80 -6.63
N GLU A 48 16.90 1.52 -6.07
CA GLU A 48 15.80 0.90 -5.31
C GLU A 48 14.71 0.37 -6.24
N LYS A 49 14.51 -0.94 -6.20
CA LYS A 49 13.53 -1.67 -7.04
C LYS A 49 12.13 -1.71 -6.43
N ALA A 50 11.98 -1.23 -5.20
CA ALA A 50 10.73 -1.16 -4.47
C ALA A 50 10.70 0.08 -3.54
N LEU A 51 9.51 0.64 -3.34
CA LEU A 51 9.23 1.84 -2.56
C LEU A 51 8.15 1.54 -1.53
N ASP A 52 8.39 1.91 -0.27
CA ASP A 52 7.33 1.89 0.74
C ASP A 52 6.37 3.07 0.52
N VAL A 53 5.12 2.74 0.19
CA VAL A 53 4.05 3.70 -0.05
C VAL A 53 2.97 3.61 1.03
N THR A 54 3.29 2.98 2.17
CA THR A 54 2.36 2.74 3.28
C THR A 54 1.76 4.06 3.79
N VAL A 55 2.62 5.05 4.05
CA VAL A 55 2.19 6.38 4.52
C VAL A 55 1.37 7.12 3.46
N ALA A 56 1.78 7.01 2.18
CA ALA A 56 1.10 7.67 1.08
C ALA A 56 -0.33 7.13 0.92
N LEU A 57 -0.50 5.81 0.89
CA LEU A 57 -1.82 5.19 0.80
C LEU A 57 -2.67 5.49 2.04
N GLN A 58 -2.10 5.43 3.25
CA GLN A 58 -2.84 5.76 4.47
C GLN A 58 -3.32 7.22 4.48
N PHE A 59 -2.55 8.14 3.90
CA PHE A 59 -2.96 9.54 3.72
C PHE A 59 -4.14 9.69 2.73
N MET A 60 -4.17 8.86 1.69
CA MET A 60 -5.22 8.85 0.66
C MET A 60 -6.53 8.18 1.12
N VAL A 61 -6.53 7.44 2.23
CA VAL A 61 -7.75 6.84 2.79
C VAL A 61 -8.72 7.93 3.24
N ARG A 62 -9.95 7.85 2.72
CA ARG A 62 -11.06 8.74 3.05
C ARG A 62 -12.30 7.90 3.32
N GLU A 63 -12.95 8.15 4.47
CA GLU A 63 -14.20 7.47 4.85
C GLU A 63 -14.12 5.94 4.75
N SER A 64 -13.01 5.36 5.26
CA SER A 64 -12.75 3.92 5.21
C SER A 64 -12.69 3.32 3.81
N LYS A 65 -12.34 4.14 2.80
CA LYS A 65 -12.16 3.72 1.42
C LYS A 65 -10.87 4.30 0.84
N LEU A 66 -10.26 3.57 -0.07
CA LEU A 66 -9.13 4.04 -0.88
C LEU A 66 -9.48 3.85 -2.35
N ARG A 67 -9.17 4.84 -3.19
CA ARG A 67 -9.41 4.78 -4.62
C ARG A 67 -8.16 5.24 -5.38
N LEU A 68 -7.58 4.33 -6.14
CA LEU A 68 -6.59 4.59 -7.17
C LEU A 68 -7.25 4.30 -8.51
N TYR A 69 -7.26 5.28 -9.39
CA TYR A 69 -7.80 5.18 -10.74
C TYR A 69 -6.81 4.48 -11.66
N ALA A 70 -7.30 4.03 -12.81
CA ALA A 70 -6.45 3.47 -13.85
C ALA A 70 -5.47 4.54 -14.36
N GLY A 71 -4.21 4.17 -14.50
CA GLY A 71 -3.11 5.08 -14.81
C GLY A 71 -1.83 4.62 -14.14
N SER A 72 -0.70 5.23 -14.49
CA SER A 72 0.57 4.84 -13.88
C SER A 72 0.59 5.27 -12.41
N LYS A 73 0.95 4.37 -11.51
CA LYS A 73 0.91 4.67 -10.07
C LYS A 73 1.93 5.72 -9.67
N LYS A 74 2.95 5.95 -10.51
CA LYS A 74 3.95 7.01 -10.32
C LYS A 74 3.35 8.42 -10.24
N ASP A 75 2.17 8.64 -10.81
CA ASP A 75 1.52 9.95 -10.81
C ASP A 75 0.84 10.28 -9.46
N TYR A 76 0.73 9.30 -8.55
CA TYR A 76 0.18 9.52 -7.22
C TYR A 76 1.18 10.17 -6.26
N ALA A 77 0.69 11.06 -5.40
CA ALA A 77 1.53 11.71 -4.40
C ALA A 77 2.18 10.69 -3.46
N GLY A 78 3.52 10.70 -3.39
CA GLY A 78 4.30 9.74 -2.60
C GLY A 78 4.69 8.47 -3.35
N PHE A 79 4.32 8.35 -4.62
CA PHE A 79 4.87 7.37 -5.54
C PHE A 79 5.96 8.03 -6.40
N CYS A 80 6.90 7.23 -6.88
CA CYS A 80 7.89 7.66 -7.87
C CYS A 80 8.25 6.52 -8.81
N GLU A 81 9.00 6.81 -9.88
CA GLU A 81 9.53 5.75 -10.74
C GLU A 81 10.60 4.96 -9.99
N VAL A 82 10.37 3.66 -9.92
CA VAL A 82 11.25 2.65 -9.32
C VAL A 82 11.70 1.68 -10.41
N GLY A 83 12.94 1.22 -10.31
CA GLY A 83 13.52 0.24 -11.23
C GLY A 83 13.79 0.74 -12.65
N GLU A 84 14.09 -0.19 -13.55
CA GLU A 84 14.32 0.10 -14.97
C GLU A 84 12.98 0.21 -15.73
N GLY A 85 12.87 1.17 -16.64
CA GLY A 85 11.59 1.56 -17.26
C GLY A 85 10.81 0.48 -18.03
N ALA A 86 11.42 -0.69 -18.28
CA ALA A 86 10.78 -1.84 -18.94
C ALA A 86 10.28 -2.94 -17.97
N ALA A 87 10.65 -2.88 -16.69
CA ALA A 87 10.25 -3.89 -15.72
C ALA A 87 8.75 -3.78 -15.39
N ARG A 88 8.09 -4.94 -15.21
CA ARG A 88 6.69 -4.97 -14.76
C ARG A 88 6.62 -4.49 -13.32
N LYS A 89 5.78 -3.48 -13.07
CA LYS A 89 5.62 -2.87 -11.76
C LYS A 89 4.31 -3.31 -11.13
N LYS A 90 4.36 -3.58 -9.84
CA LYS A 90 3.23 -4.00 -9.02
C LYS A 90 3.15 -3.20 -7.73
N LEU A 91 1.95 -3.11 -7.20
CA LEU A 91 1.66 -2.58 -5.87
C LEU A 91 1.09 -3.72 -5.03
N TYR A 92 1.79 -4.03 -3.94
CA TYR A 92 1.29 -4.87 -2.87
C TYR A 92 0.69 -3.99 -1.78
N VAL A 93 -0.48 -4.34 -1.29
CA VAL A 93 -1.15 -3.67 -0.18
C VAL A 93 -1.70 -4.69 0.81
N ARG A 94 -1.26 -4.61 2.06
CA ARG A 94 -1.87 -5.26 3.21
C ARG A 94 -2.62 -4.24 4.03
N TYR A 95 -3.89 -4.50 4.30
CA TYR A 95 -4.77 -3.58 5.03
C TYR A 95 -5.67 -4.33 6.00
N ALA A 96 -6.07 -3.66 7.07
CA ALA A 96 -7.14 -4.10 7.93
C ALA A 96 -8.42 -3.37 7.60
N PHE A 97 -9.53 -4.10 7.63
CA PHE A 97 -10.86 -3.57 7.45
C PHE A 97 -11.84 -4.42 8.24
N ASN A 98 -12.70 -3.77 9.04
CA ASN A 98 -13.73 -4.43 9.83
C ASN A 98 -13.19 -5.56 10.74
N GLY A 99 -12.00 -5.39 11.31
CA GLY A 99 -11.34 -6.36 12.18
C GLY A 99 -10.80 -7.60 11.47
N SER A 100 -10.66 -7.58 10.15
CA SER A 100 -9.96 -8.62 9.38
C SER A 100 -8.83 -8.02 8.56
N VAL A 101 -7.76 -8.79 8.39
CA VAL A 101 -6.61 -8.42 7.58
C VAL A 101 -6.75 -9.01 6.19
N TYR A 102 -6.43 -8.19 5.20
CA TYR A 102 -6.50 -8.52 3.79
C TYR A 102 -5.19 -8.12 3.12
N GLU A 103 -4.87 -8.84 2.04
CA GLU A 103 -3.80 -8.45 1.13
C GLU A 103 -4.27 -8.44 -0.31
N LEU A 104 -3.64 -7.60 -1.10
CA LEU A 104 -3.95 -7.42 -2.50
C LEU A 104 -2.68 -7.06 -3.26
N GLU A 105 -2.44 -7.75 -4.37
CA GLU A 105 -1.44 -7.39 -5.36
C GLU A 105 -2.13 -6.89 -6.64
N VAL A 106 -1.62 -5.81 -7.22
CA VAL A 106 -2.20 -5.16 -8.40
C VAL A 106 -1.12 -4.60 -9.33
N ASP A 107 -1.32 -4.73 -10.64
CA ASP A 107 -0.43 -4.19 -11.67
C ASP A 107 -0.46 -2.65 -11.72
N ASP A 108 0.60 -2.01 -12.22
CA ASP A 108 0.76 -0.54 -12.27
C ASP A 108 -0.47 0.20 -12.81
N ALA A 109 -0.97 -0.17 -13.98
CA ALA A 109 -2.09 0.53 -14.62
C ALA A 109 -3.47 0.14 -14.04
N GLU A 110 -3.52 -0.84 -13.13
CA GLU A 110 -4.77 -1.41 -12.68
C GLU A 110 -5.41 -0.55 -11.57
N PRO A 111 -6.72 -0.20 -11.70
CA PRO A 111 -7.40 0.55 -10.67
C PRO A 111 -7.57 -0.27 -9.38
N VAL A 112 -7.45 0.42 -8.25
CA VAL A 112 -7.53 -0.15 -6.91
C VAL A 112 -8.64 0.52 -6.13
N TYR A 113 -9.60 -0.28 -5.67
CA TYR A 113 -10.66 0.17 -4.78
C TYR A 113 -10.60 -0.66 -3.51
N LEU A 114 -10.16 -0.06 -2.39
CA LEU A 114 -10.19 -0.72 -1.10
C LEU A 114 -11.40 -0.27 -0.29
N PRO A 115 -12.05 -1.19 0.46
CA PRO A 115 -11.79 -2.63 0.51
C PRO A 115 -12.10 -3.34 -0.82
N ALA A 116 -11.19 -4.19 -1.31
CA ALA A 116 -11.32 -4.87 -2.59
C ALA A 116 -11.95 -6.26 -2.43
N PHE A 117 -12.89 -6.61 -3.31
CA PHE A 117 -13.50 -7.94 -3.31
C PHE A 117 -12.50 -9.07 -3.62
N ARG A 118 -11.51 -8.77 -4.47
CA ARG A 118 -10.45 -9.71 -4.86
C ARG A 118 -9.29 -9.83 -3.86
N ALA A 119 -9.36 -9.12 -2.73
CA ALA A 119 -8.31 -9.20 -1.73
C ALA A 119 -8.36 -10.53 -0.98
N THR A 120 -7.21 -11.14 -0.78
CA THR A 120 -7.08 -12.37 0.00
C THR A 120 -7.22 -12.04 1.47
N ARG A 121 -8.15 -12.69 2.17
CA ARG A 121 -8.30 -12.53 3.62
C ARG A 121 -7.24 -13.38 4.33
N LEU A 122 -6.37 -12.74 5.09
CA LEU A 122 -5.30 -13.41 5.85
C LEU A 122 -5.77 -13.89 7.24
N GLY A 123 -6.76 -13.21 7.84
CA GLY A 123 -7.26 -13.56 9.17
C GLY A 123 -8.02 -12.42 9.84
N SER A 124 -8.28 -12.57 11.15
CA SER A 124 -8.73 -11.47 12.00
C SER A 124 -7.53 -10.59 12.40
N GLU A 125 -7.78 -9.28 12.56
CA GLU A 125 -6.86 -8.34 13.22
C GLU A 125 -6.96 -8.52 14.75
N GLU A 126 -7.05 -9.76 15.24
CA GLU A 126 -6.92 -10.07 16.65
C GLU A 126 -5.51 -10.65 16.82
N VAL A 127 -4.59 -9.74 17.13
CA VAL A 127 -3.33 -10.12 17.74
C VAL A 127 -3.68 -10.69 19.10
N VAL A 128 -3.36 -11.96 19.29
CA VAL A 128 -3.22 -12.65 20.57
C VAL A 128 -2.84 -11.68 21.70
N GLU A 129 -3.63 -11.70 22.78
CA GLU A 129 -3.36 -11.05 24.07
C GLU A 129 -1.93 -11.26 24.57
#